data_AF-A0A0F9BVS1-F1
#
_entry.id   AF-A0A0F9BVS1-F1
#
_cell.length_a   1.000
_cell.length_b   1.000
_cell.length_c   1.000
_cell.angle_alpha   90.00
_cell.angle_beta   90.00
_cell.angle_gamma   90.00
#
_symmetry.space_group_name_H-M   'P 1'
#
loop_
_entity.id
_entity.type
_entity.pdbx_description
1 polymer ?
#
loop_
_entity_poly.entity_id
_entity_poly.type
_entity_poly.pdbx_seq_one_letter_code
_entity_poly.pdbx_strand_id
1 'polypeptide(L)'
;MGNTLRKLYFVNNWKQPFETTLIDLKYHTPNHDAIWKDLTYTTSIEEADYFVLLEGLSSELKGKIDLSRTILIRLEPSWVKSIDNELIQNLFYNMSYDTDFGTAMWWTFTPFNVFNSMPYQKSKHTSCLISSKTMTEGHRVRLEFFKRYLVDKLIDLGFGEDKEYARRLSKEYLVISRLGVIEYFLIVEDLFRFTKSQGVLCHTRGSVNGSLVAFLLGLGVVDPILHGILFERFLSPARLLTGRSDIDIDCDFEAEFRGEAIAYLRRKYGESSVCQVGSYNRLQLRAGIKDMARIEHETSG
;
A
#
# COMPACT_ATOMS: atom_id res chain seq x y z
N MET A 1 -23.16 20.09 -35.00
CA MET A 1 -22.23 21.21 -34.73
C MET A 1 -20.90 20.61 -34.31
N GLY A 2 -19.79 21.07 -34.89
CA GLY A 2 -18.48 20.43 -34.77
C GLY A 2 -17.99 20.36 -33.33
N ASN A 3 -17.38 19.23 -32.97
CA ASN A 3 -16.81 18.96 -31.66
C ASN A 3 -15.49 19.75 -31.52
N THR A 4 -15.56 21.03 -31.14
CA THR A 4 -14.35 21.84 -30.94
C THR A 4 -13.69 21.38 -29.64
N LEU A 5 -12.58 20.65 -29.76
CA LEU A 5 -11.78 20.24 -28.61
C LEU A 5 -11.25 21.49 -27.87
N ARG A 6 -11.53 21.57 -26.56
CA ARG A 6 -11.12 22.73 -25.75
C ARG A 6 -9.60 22.79 -25.57
N LYS A 7 -9.05 23.99 -25.67
CA LYS A 7 -7.62 24.31 -25.59
C LYS A 7 -7.18 24.49 -24.14
N LEU A 8 -6.30 23.62 -23.68
CA LEU A 8 -5.65 23.72 -22.37
C LEU A 8 -4.36 24.55 -22.45
N TYR A 9 -4.14 25.43 -21.48
CA TYR A 9 -2.86 26.12 -21.28
C TYR A 9 -2.21 25.63 -19.98
N PHE A 10 -1.02 25.04 -20.07
CA PHE A 10 -0.30 24.53 -18.92
C PHE A 10 0.60 25.63 -18.33
N VAL A 11 0.49 25.82 -17.02
CA VAL A 11 1.25 26.80 -16.24
C VAL A 11 2.00 26.06 -15.16
N ASN A 12 3.22 26.48 -14.83
CA ASN A 12 3.89 26.06 -13.62
C ASN A 12 4.48 27.25 -12.86
N ASN A 13 4.83 27.03 -11.59
CA ASN A 13 5.49 28.02 -10.74
C ASN A 13 7.01 28.08 -10.94
N TRP A 14 7.59 27.21 -11.77
CA TRP A 14 9.03 27.11 -12.03
C TRP A 14 9.50 27.98 -13.21
N LYS A 15 8.62 28.80 -13.78
CA LYS A 15 8.88 29.64 -14.96
C LYS A 15 9.37 28.84 -16.18
N GLN A 16 9.07 27.55 -16.27
CA GLN A 16 9.46 26.79 -17.47
C GLN A 16 8.51 27.16 -18.63
N PRO A 17 9.02 27.19 -19.88
CA PRO A 17 8.17 27.32 -21.04
C PRO A 17 7.10 26.22 -21.12
N PHE A 18 5.99 26.53 -21.79
CA PHE A 18 4.89 25.59 -22.00
C PHE A 18 5.37 24.30 -22.67
N GLU A 19 6.24 24.41 -23.68
CA GLU A 19 6.77 23.28 -24.44
C GLU A 19 7.57 22.33 -23.55
N THR A 20 8.42 22.88 -22.69
CA THR A 20 9.20 22.11 -21.71
C THR A 20 8.29 21.42 -20.70
N THR A 21 7.28 22.12 -20.20
CA THR A 21 6.30 21.56 -19.26
C THR A 21 5.53 20.39 -19.86
N LEU A 22 5.14 20.50 -21.13
CA LEU A 22 4.44 19.45 -21.86
C LEU A 22 5.35 18.24 -22.12
N ILE A 23 6.63 18.47 -22.43
CA ILE A 23 7.64 17.41 -22.58
C ILE A 23 7.82 16.66 -21.26
N ASP A 24 7.97 17.36 -20.14
CA ASP A 24 8.14 16.76 -18.81
C ASP A 24 6.92 15.91 -18.43
N LEU A 25 5.70 16.42 -18.67
CA LEU A 25 4.46 15.67 -18.43
C LEU A 25 4.37 14.39 -19.29
N LYS A 26 4.79 14.45 -20.55
CA LYS A 26 4.85 13.28 -21.44
C LYS A 26 5.94 12.29 -21.02
N TYR A 27 7.10 12.79 -20.62
CA TYR A 27 8.23 11.98 -20.15
C TYR A 27 7.88 11.19 -18.88
N HIS A 28 7.13 11.79 -17.95
CA HIS A 28 6.60 11.11 -16.78
C HIS A 28 5.43 10.15 -17.09
N THR A 29 4.94 10.10 -18.34
CA THR A 29 3.84 9.23 -18.79
C THR A 29 4.12 8.54 -20.14
N PRO A 30 5.24 7.81 -20.30
CA PRO A 30 5.79 7.45 -21.62
C PRO A 30 4.96 6.42 -22.42
N ASN A 31 4.09 5.64 -21.77
CA ASN A 31 3.25 4.62 -22.42
C ASN A 31 1.82 5.10 -22.72
N HIS A 32 1.61 6.43 -22.79
CA HIS A 32 0.28 7.04 -22.84
C HIS A 32 0.10 8.04 -23.99
N ASP A 33 0.85 7.89 -25.08
CA ASP A 33 0.76 8.74 -26.27
C ASP A 33 -0.66 8.86 -26.84
N ALA A 34 -1.45 7.79 -26.79
CA ALA A 34 -2.84 7.80 -27.26
C ALA A 34 -3.74 8.79 -26.53
N ILE A 35 -3.42 9.15 -25.28
CA ILE A 35 -4.26 10.02 -24.43
C ILE A 35 -3.94 11.50 -24.62
N TRP A 36 -2.70 11.82 -25.00
CA TRP A 36 -2.31 13.18 -25.37
C TRP A 36 -2.83 13.58 -26.77
N LYS A 37 -3.27 12.61 -27.59
CA LYS A 37 -3.85 12.85 -28.92
C LYS A 37 -5.24 13.49 -28.87
N ASP A 38 -6.00 13.21 -27.80
CA ASP A 38 -7.40 13.67 -27.66
C ASP A 38 -7.51 15.02 -26.90
N LEU A 39 -6.39 15.56 -26.42
CA LEU A 39 -6.33 16.85 -25.75
C LEU A 39 -5.84 17.91 -26.73
N THR A 40 -6.53 19.05 -26.78
CA THR A 40 -6.05 20.23 -27.50
C THR A 40 -5.43 21.19 -26.50
N TYR A 41 -4.29 21.78 -26.86
CA TYR A 41 -3.57 22.71 -26.01
C TYR A 41 -3.08 23.91 -26.81
N THR A 42 -2.77 25.00 -26.11
CA THR A 42 -2.37 26.27 -26.71
C THR A 42 -1.18 26.87 -25.96
N THR A 43 -0.35 27.61 -26.70
CA THR A 43 0.74 28.44 -26.19
C THR A 43 0.36 29.91 -26.03
N SER A 44 -0.86 30.29 -26.44
CA SER A 44 -1.45 31.61 -26.20
C SER A 44 -2.44 31.54 -25.04
N ILE A 45 -2.29 32.45 -24.08
CA ILE A 45 -3.17 32.60 -22.91
C ILE A 45 -4.57 33.02 -23.37
N GLU A 46 -4.65 33.85 -24.41
CA GLU A 46 -5.89 34.40 -24.97
C GLU A 46 -6.73 33.35 -25.70
N GLU A 47 -6.07 32.34 -26.27
CA GLU A 47 -6.72 31.22 -26.94
C GLU A 47 -7.09 30.07 -25.99
N ALA A 48 -6.77 30.18 -24.70
CA ALA A 48 -6.98 29.12 -23.73
C ALA A 48 -8.42 29.08 -23.25
N ASP A 49 -9.05 27.90 -23.35
CA ASP A 49 -10.36 27.65 -22.76
C ASP A 49 -10.24 27.38 -21.25
N TYR A 50 -9.15 26.71 -20.83
CA TYR A 50 -8.85 26.41 -19.43
C TYR A 50 -7.34 26.48 -19.14
N PHE A 51 -7.02 26.77 -17.89
CA PHE A 51 -5.65 26.82 -17.38
C PHE A 51 -5.38 25.66 -16.44
N VAL A 52 -4.26 24.95 -16.64
CA VAL A 52 -3.81 23.87 -15.75
C VAL A 52 -2.57 24.35 -15.03
N LEU A 53 -2.71 24.67 -13.74
CA LEU A 53 -1.63 25.16 -12.89
C LEU A 53 -0.97 23.98 -12.17
N LEU A 54 0.29 23.72 -12.49
CA LEU A 54 1.15 22.74 -11.83
C LEU A 54 1.92 23.46 -10.73
N GLU A 55 1.74 23.01 -9.49
CA GLU A 55 2.36 23.52 -8.26
C GLU A 55 2.00 24.96 -7.88
N GLY A 56 1.70 25.86 -8.81
CA GLY A 56 1.27 27.23 -8.52
C GLY A 56 1.24 28.17 -9.72
N LEU A 57 1.06 29.46 -9.44
CA LEU A 57 1.04 30.55 -10.42
C LEU A 57 2.19 31.52 -10.14
N SER A 58 2.96 31.87 -11.16
CA SER A 58 3.97 32.93 -11.05
C SER A 58 3.30 34.31 -10.96
N SER A 59 3.95 35.26 -10.28
CA SER A 59 3.46 36.64 -10.14
C SER A 59 3.31 37.37 -11.48
N GLU A 60 4.07 36.99 -12.51
CA GLU A 60 4.03 37.58 -13.86
C GLU A 60 2.78 37.20 -14.68
N LEU A 61 2.17 36.06 -14.34
CA LEU A 61 0.94 35.54 -14.95
C LEU A 61 -0.32 35.92 -14.16
N LYS A 62 -0.13 36.51 -12.97
CA LYS A 62 -1.20 37.03 -12.12
C LYS A 62 -1.93 38.16 -12.84
N GLY A 63 -3.25 38.07 -12.93
CA GLY A 63 -4.10 39.03 -13.65
C GLY A 63 -4.15 38.82 -15.17
N LYS A 64 -3.34 37.92 -15.73
CA LYS A 64 -3.44 37.48 -17.15
C LYS A 64 -4.23 36.19 -17.31
N ILE A 65 -4.39 35.43 -16.23
CA ILE A 65 -5.07 34.14 -16.21
C ILE A 65 -6.40 34.25 -15.46
N ASP A 66 -7.45 33.70 -16.06
CA ASP A 66 -8.77 33.60 -15.44
C ASP A 66 -8.78 32.43 -14.42
N LEU A 67 -8.73 32.79 -13.14
CA LEU A 67 -8.76 31.83 -12.04
C LEU A 67 -10.08 31.04 -11.95
N SER A 68 -11.18 31.54 -12.53
CA SER A 68 -12.45 30.81 -12.55
C SER A 68 -12.43 29.60 -13.50
N ARG A 69 -11.48 29.56 -14.44
CA ARG A 69 -11.29 28.49 -15.44
C ARG A 69 -9.99 27.71 -15.21
N THR A 70 -9.59 27.63 -13.95
CA THR A 70 -8.28 27.11 -13.54
C THR A 70 -8.40 25.78 -12.81
N ILE A 71 -7.63 24.80 -13.25
CA ILE A 71 -7.40 23.52 -12.58
C ILE A 71 -6.04 23.60 -11.87
N LEU A 72 -6.04 23.65 -10.54
CA LEU A 72 -4.80 23.59 -9.75
C LEU A 72 -4.44 22.14 -9.44
N ILE A 73 -3.19 21.81 -9.70
CA ILE A 73 -2.62 20.48 -9.55
C ILE A 73 -1.36 20.59 -8.69
N ARG A 74 -1.31 19.83 -7.61
CA ARG A 74 -0.11 19.67 -6.77
C ARG A 74 0.45 18.27 -6.91
N LEU A 75 1.75 18.19 -7.17
CA LEU A 75 2.56 16.98 -7.14
C LEU A 75 3.19 16.79 -5.74
N GLU A 76 3.42 17.88 -4.99
CA GLU A 76 3.95 17.83 -3.62
C GLU A 76 2.87 17.75 -2.51
N PRO A 77 3.18 17.10 -1.36
CA PRO A 77 2.28 17.06 -0.21
C PRO A 77 1.97 18.46 0.34
N SER A 78 0.75 18.64 0.86
CA SER A 78 0.26 19.93 1.40
C SER A 78 1.09 20.54 2.54
N TRP A 79 2.02 19.79 3.14
CA TRP A 79 2.93 20.26 4.19
C TRP A 79 4.26 20.82 3.69
N VAL A 80 4.58 20.72 2.39
CA VAL A 80 5.75 21.40 1.83
C VAL A 80 5.33 22.82 1.45
N LYS A 81 5.77 23.79 2.26
CA LYS A 81 5.62 25.21 1.99
C LYS A 81 6.67 25.61 0.96
N SER A 82 6.36 25.55 -0.34
CA SER A 82 7.20 26.26 -1.31
C SER A 82 7.08 27.76 -1.05
N ILE A 83 8.24 28.42 -0.97
CA ILE A 83 8.41 29.75 -0.36
C ILE A 83 7.88 30.88 -1.26
N ASP A 84 7.58 30.62 -2.54
CA ASP A 84 7.15 31.64 -3.51
C ASP A 84 5.85 31.27 -4.22
N ASN A 85 4.76 31.09 -3.46
CA ASN A 85 3.46 30.74 -4.05
C ASN A 85 2.31 31.55 -3.44
N GLU A 86 1.97 32.68 -4.08
CA GLU A 86 0.94 33.63 -3.60
C GLU A 86 -0.48 33.06 -3.57
N LEU A 87 -0.80 32.06 -4.40
CA LEU A 87 -2.11 31.38 -4.35
C LEU A 87 -2.29 30.64 -3.01
N ILE A 88 -1.19 30.13 -2.43
CA ILE A 88 -1.17 29.53 -1.09
C ILE A 88 -1.34 30.61 -0.02
N GLN A 89 -0.71 31.77 -0.20
CA GLN A 89 -0.82 32.86 0.78
C GLN A 89 -2.26 33.39 0.89
N ASN A 90 -3.01 33.47 -0.22
CA ASN A 90 -4.39 33.99 -0.21
C ASN A 90 -5.45 32.97 0.26
N LEU A 91 -5.22 31.66 0.12
CA LEU A 91 -6.15 30.63 0.65
C LEU A 91 -5.99 30.40 2.16
N PHE A 92 -4.84 30.76 2.74
CA PHE A 92 -4.54 30.53 4.16
C PHE A 92 -4.54 31.79 5.04
N TYR A 93 -4.54 33.00 4.48
CA TYR A 93 -4.56 34.25 5.25
C TYR A 93 -5.71 35.17 4.85
N ASN A 94 -6.82 35.07 5.59
CA ASN A 94 -7.54 36.22 6.16
C ASN A 94 -8.64 35.72 7.12
N MET A 95 -8.23 35.37 8.34
CA MET A 95 -9.09 35.53 9.51
C MET A 95 -8.52 36.69 10.33
N SER A 96 -9.10 37.89 10.17
CA SER A 96 -8.79 39.02 11.04
C SER A 96 -9.57 38.89 12.35
N TYR A 97 -8.87 39.09 13.45
CA TYR A 97 -9.23 38.69 14.82
C TYR A 97 -10.16 39.66 15.56
N ASP A 98 -11.05 40.38 14.89
CA ASP A 98 -11.85 41.40 15.56
C ASP A 98 -13.36 41.25 15.37
N THR A 99 -14.00 41.11 16.54
CA THR A 99 -15.43 41.21 16.87
C THR A 99 -16.33 40.00 16.55
N ASP A 100 -17.06 39.55 17.59
CA ASP A 100 -18.17 38.57 17.60
C ASP A 100 -17.89 37.07 17.82
N PHE A 101 -16.81 36.71 18.51
CA PHE A 101 -16.49 35.30 18.88
C PHE A 101 -17.07 34.80 20.22
N GLY A 102 -18.11 35.44 20.76
CA GLY A 102 -18.78 34.98 21.99
C GLY A 102 -19.67 33.75 21.79
N THR A 103 -20.29 33.63 20.60
CA THR A 103 -21.32 32.61 20.32
C THR A 103 -20.74 31.34 19.69
N ALA A 104 -19.57 31.44 19.03
CA ALA A 104 -18.89 30.30 18.37
C ALA A 104 -18.15 29.38 19.35
N MET A 105 -17.77 29.87 20.54
CA MET A 105 -17.03 29.08 21.54
C MET A 105 -17.88 27.97 22.20
N TRP A 106 -19.21 28.09 22.17
CA TRP A 106 -20.08 27.03 22.71
C TRP A 106 -20.06 25.78 21.81
N TRP A 107 -19.96 25.98 20.49
CA TRP A 107 -19.91 24.90 19.49
C TRP A 107 -18.54 24.20 19.40
N THR A 108 -17.46 24.79 19.92
CA THR A 108 -16.13 24.16 19.98
C THR A 108 -15.83 23.48 21.32
N PHE A 109 -16.52 23.84 22.39
CA PHE A 109 -16.44 23.16 23.69
C PHE A 109 -17.20 21.83 23.73
N THR A 110 -18.35 21.71 23.04
CA THR A 110 -19.10 20.43 22.96
C THR A 110 -18.29 19.31 22.29
N PRO A 111 -17.60 19.53 21.15
CA PRO A 111 -16.69 18.55 20.58
C PRO A 111 -15.55 18.20 21.53
N PHE A 112 -14.93 19.18 22.19
CA PHE A 112 -13.77 18.93 23.04
C PHE A 112 -14.09 18.02 24.23
N ASN A 113 -15.21 18.23 24.91
CA ASN A 113 -15.64 17.37 26.02
C ASN A 113 -16.10 15.97 25.56
N VAL A 114 -16.69 15.86 24.36
CA VAL A 114 -17.07 14.58 23.74
C VAL A 114 -15.84 13.79 23.29
N PHE A 115 -14.84 14.44 22.69
CA PHE A 115 -13.60 13.79 22.28
C PHE A 115 -12.72 13.40 23.47
N ASN A 116 -12.68 14.21 24.53
CA ASN A 116 -11.91 13.91 25.74
C ASN A 116 -12.50 12.76 26.57
N SER A 117 -13.80 12.48 26.41
CA SER A 117 -14.49 11.32 27.02
C SER A 117 -14.50 10.06 26.14
N MET A 118 -13.96 10.12 24.92
CA MET A 118 -13.76 8.97 24.04
C MET A 118 -12.27 8.57 24.00
N PRO A 119 -11.78 7.73 24.94
CA PRO A 119 -10.40 7.25 24.92
C PRO A 119 -10.20 6.25 23.79
N TYR A 120 -10.09 6.72 22.55
CA TYR A 120 -9.66 5.89 21.42
C TYR A 120 -8.13 5.74 21.50
N GLN A 121 -7.68 4.76 22.26
CA GLN A 121 -6.27 4.37 22.28
C GLN A 121 -6.01 3.45 21.08
N LYS A 122 -5.53 4.03 19.97
CA LYS A 122 -5.02 3.22 18.84
C LYS A 122 -3.66 2.64 19.23
N SER A 123 -3.65 1.49 19.87
CA SER A 123 -2.42 0.74 20.04
C SER A 123 -2.01 0.16 18.69
N LYS A 124 -0.93 0.68 18.09
CA LYS A 124 -0.26 0.01 16.97
C LYS A 124 0.57 -1.14 17.55
N HIS A 125 -0.10 -2.22 17.93
CA HIS A 125 0.57 -3.51 18.10
C HIS A 125 0.73 -4.12 16.70
N THR A 126 1.80 -3.74 16.01
CA THR A 126 2.18 -4.34 14.73
C THR A 126 2.82 -5.70 14.96
N SER A 127 2.02 -6.72 14.71
CA SER A 127 2.34 -8.00 14.08
C SER A 127 1.12 -8.87 14.33
N CYS A 128 0.61 -9.54 13.29
CA CYS A 128 -0.50 -10.49 13.30
C CYS A 128 -0.86 -10.98 14.71
N LEU A 129 -2.09 -10.74 15.18
CA LEU A 129 -2.61 -11.31 16.44
C LEU A 129 -2.75 -12.84 16.29
N ILE A 130 -1.63 -13.53 16.12
CA ILE A 130 -1.48 -14.95 16.33
C ILE A 130 -0.52 -15.06 17.51
N SER A 131 -1.15 -15.22 18.67
CA SER A 131 -0.55 -15.64 19.92
C SER A 131 0.40 -14.65 20.63
N SER A 132 -0.14 -13.55 21.14
CA SER A 132 0.33 -12.96 22.41
C SER A 132 -0.07 -13.83 23.63
N LYS A 133 -0.13 -15.16 23.46
CA LYS A 133 -0.65 -16.07 24.48
C LYS A 133 0.48 -16.52 25.39
N THR A 134 0.24 -16.44 26.69
CA THR A 134 0.95 -17.25 27.69
C THR A 134 0.94 -18.72 27.23
N MET A 135 2.05 -19.43 27.38
CA MET A 135 2.15 -20.83 26.99
C MET A 135 1.15 -21.66 27.82
N THR A 136 0.01 -22.01 27.21
CA THR A 136 -1.02 -22.88 27.78
C THR A 136 -0.89 -24.31 27.25
N GLU A 137 -1.63 -25.26 27.82
CA GLU A 137 -1.56 -26.68 27.45
C GLU A 137 -1.76 -26.91 25.94
N GLY A 138 -2.73 -26.24 25.31
CA GLY A 138 -2.94 -26.35 23.86
C GLY A 138 -1.81 -25.79 23.01
N HIS A 139 -1.06 -24.79 23.50
CA HIS A 139 0.09 -24.25 22.78
C HIS A 139 1.23 -25.28 22.74
N ARG A 140 1.53 -25.93 23.87
CA ARG A 140 2.57 -26.97 23.95
C ARG A 140 2.31 -28.13 22.99
N VAL A 141 1.05 -28.58 22.90
CA VAL A 141 0.65 -29.63 21.96
C VAL A 141 0.93 -29.23 20.52
N ARG A 142 0.67 -27.97 20.13
CA ARG A 142 0.96 -27.48 18.77
C ARG A 142 2.46 -27.37 18.49
N LEU A 143 3.26 -26.96 19.46
CA LEU A 143 4.72 -26.94 19.33
C LEU A 143 5.27 -28.35 19.08
N GLU A 144 4.86 -29.31 19.91
CA GLU A 144 5.30 -30.70 19.77
C GLU A 144 4.81 -31.34 18.47
N PHE A 145 3.56 -31.07 18.07
CA PHE A 145 3.06 -31.49 16.76
C PHE A 145 3.93 -30.91 15.64
N PHE A 146 4.17 -29.60 15.63
CA PHE A 146 4.93 -28.95 14.58
C PHE A 146 6.38 -29.47 14.50
N LYS A 147 7.01 -29.67 15.65
CA LYS A 147 8.35 -30.25 15.74
C LYS A 147 8.39 -31.65 15.13
N ARG A 148 7.49 -32.54 15.57
CA ARG A 148 7.40 -33.91 15.03
C ARG A 148 7.14 -33.90 13.53
N TYR A 149 6.19 -33.07 13.09
CA TYR A 149 5.84 -32.93 11.69
C TYR A 149 7.02 -32.53 10.81
N LEU A 150 7.85 -31.57 11.27
CA LEU A 150 9.05 -31.17 10.54
C LEU A 150 10.13 -32.25 10.54
N VAL A 151 10.31 -32.97 11.65
CA VAL A 151 11.26 -34.08 11.74
C VAL A 151 10.87 -35.21 10.79
N ASP A 152 9.60 -35.58 10.76
CA ASP A 152 9.08 -36.62 9.87
C ASP A 152 9.35 -36.24 8.40
N LYS A 153 9.04 -34.99 8.00
CA LYS A 153 9.34 -34.52 6.64
C LYS A 153 10.83 -34.47 6.32
N LEU A 154 11.68 -34.15 7.30
CA LEU A 154 13.13 -34.15 7.11
C LEU A 154 13.63 -35.59 6.85
N ILE A 155 13.09 -36.57 7.57
CA ILE A 155 13.39 -37.99 7.38
C ILE A 155 12.89 -38.47 6.01
N ASP A 156 11.66 -38.11 5.63
CA ASP A 156 11.06 -38.48 4.34
C ASP A 156 11.88 -37.97 3.14
N LEU A 157 12.55 -36.82 3.28
CA LEU A 157 13.45 -36.26 2.28
C LEU A 157 14.87 -36.86 2.32
N GLY A 158 15.16 -37.79 3.22
CA GLY A 158 16.45 -38.46 3.33
C GLY A 158 17.51 -37.72 4.15
N PHE A 159 17.15 -36.65 4.86
CA PHE A 159 18.07 -35.83 5.65
C PHE A 159 18.07 -36.15 7.16
N GLY A 160 17.42 -37.25 7.57
CA GLY A 160 17.20 -37.59 8.99
C GLY A 160 18.48 -37.72 9.83
N GLU A 161 19.60 -38.13 9.20
CA GLU A 161 20.91 -38.27 9.87
C GLU A 161 21.87 -37.11 9.60
N ASP A 162 21.47 -36.13 8.76
CA ASP A 162 22.32 -35.02 8.38
C ASP A 162 22.42 -33.98 9.51
N LYS A 163 23.64 -33.82 10.04
CA LYS A 163 23.91 -32.90 11.16
C LYS A 163 23.71 -31.43 10.80
N GLU A 164 23.96 -31.03 9.56
CA GLU A 164 23.77 -29.65 9.12
C GLU A 164 22.28 -29.31 9.07
N TYR A 165 21.47 -30.19 8.47
CA TYR A 165 20.02 -30.02 8.41
C TYR A 165 19.39 -30.07 9.79
N ALA A 166 19.79 -31.02 10.64
CA ALA A 166 19.30 -31.12 12.02
C ALA A 166 19.60 -29.84 12.83
N ARG A 167 20.82 -29.29 12.68
CA ARG A 167 21.22 -28.03 13.33
C ARG A 167 20.43 -26.85 12.80
N ARG A 168 20.22 -26.77 11.49
CA ARG A 168 19.44 -25.70 10.85
C ARG A 168 17.97 -25.76 11.30
N LEU A 169 17.36 -26.93 11.25
CA LEU A 169 15.98 -27.15 11.68
C LEU A 169 15.79 -26.74 13.14
N SER A 170 16.70 -27.16 14.02
CA SER A 170 16.65 -26.82 15.45
C SER A 170 16.71 -25.31 15.68
N LYS A 171 17.58 -24.61 14.94
CA LYS A 171 17.72 -23.14 15.01
C LYS A 171 16.46 -22.42 14.55
N GLU A 172 15.94 -22.80 13.38
CA GLU A 172 14.75 -22.16 12.80
C GLU A 172 13.51 -22.43 13.65
N TYR A 173 13.29 -23.68 14.07
CA TYR A 173 12.20 -24.06 14.97
C TYR A 173 12.22 -23.24 16.26
N LEU A 174 13.39 -23.03 16.88
CA LEU A 174 13.50 -22.24 18.10
C LEU A 174 13.12 -20.77 17.87
N VAL A 175 13.51 -20.18 16.74
CA VAL A 175 13.17 -18.79 16.40
C VAL A 175 11.67 -18.67 16.13
N ILE A 176 11.12 -19.55 15.31
CA ILE A 176 9.70 -19.56 14.91
C ILE A 176 8.77 -19.84 16.10
N SER A 177 9.14 -20.76 16.99
CA SER A 177 8.39 -21.07 18.21
C SER A 177 8.40 -19.89 19.20
N ARG A 178 9.54 -19.23 19.42
CA ARG A 178 9.63 -18.04 20.27
C ARG A 178 8.84 -16.86 19.71
N LEU A 179 8.72 -16.77 18.40
CA LEU A 179 7.90 -15.79 17.70
C LEU A 179 6.39 -16.03 17.86
N GLY A 180 5.98 -17.25 18.21
CA GLY A 180 4.56 -17.59 18.36
C GLY A 180 3.79 -17.66 17.04
N VAL A 181 4.48 -17.94 15.93
CA VAL A 181 3.91 -17.88 14.57
C VAL A 181 3.77 -19.24 13.90
N ILE A 182 3.85 -20.34 14.67
CA ILE A 182 3.76 -21.69 14.12
C ILE A 182 2.42 -21.94 13.44
N GLU A 183 1.33 -21.42 14.02
CA GLU A 183 0.00 -21.51 13.44
C GLU A 183 -0.07 -20.78 12.09
N TYR A 184 0.68 -19.70 11.91
CA TYR A 184 0.75 -19.00 10.62
C TYR A 184 1.39 -19.88 9.55
N PHE A 185 2.52 -20.53 9.84
CA PHE A 185 3.14 -21.49 8.90
C PHE A 185 2.19 -22.64 8.54
N LEU A 186 1.45 -23.18 9.51
CA LEU A 186 0.50 -24.27 9.29
C LEU A 186 -0.72 -23.84 8.46
N ILE A 187 -1.24 -22.62 8.65
CA ILE A 187 -2.32 -22.08 7.84
C ILE A 187 -1.86 -21.87 6.39
N VAL A 188 -0.65 -21.34 6.19
CA VAL A 188 -0.11 -21.12 4.85
C VAL A 188 0.19 -22.45 4.16
N GLU A 189 0.82 -23.41 4.85
CA GLU A 189 1.05 -24.77 4.33
C GLU A 189 -0.25 -25.46 3.94
N ASP A 190 -1.30 -25.28 4.73
CA ASP A 190 -2.60 -25.84 4.44
C ASP A 190 -3.23 -25.26 3.15
N LEU A 191 -3.10 -23.96 2.93
CA LEU A 191 -3.51 -23.33 1.67
C LEU A 191 -2.67 -23.86 0.49
N PHE A 192 -1.35 -24.02 0.68
CA PHE A 192 -0.48 -24.61 -0.34
C PHE A 192 -0.90 -26.05 -0.69
N ARG A 193 -1.18 -26.87 0.33
CA ARG A 193 -1.68 -28.23 0.14
C ARG A 193 -2.99 -28.25 -0.64
N PHE A 194 -3.90 -27.31 -0.34
CA PHE A 194 -5.15 -27.16 -1.08
C PHE A 194 -4.89 -26.80 -2.54
N THR A 195 -4.11 -25.74 -2.81
CA THR A 195 -3.78 -25.32 -4.19
C THR A 195 -3.17 -26.46 -5.01
N LYS A 196 -2.21 -27.19 -4.42
CA LYS A 196 -1.56 -28.35 -5.06
C LYS A 196 -2.54 -29.48 -5.36
N SER A 197 -3.51 -29.72 -4.48
CA SER A 197 -4.55 -30.75 -4.72
C SER A 197 -5.51 -30.39 -5.85
N GLN A 198 -5.64 -29.09 -6.17
CA GLN A 198 -6.41 -28.59 -7.32
C GLN A 198 -5.57 -28.48 -8.60
N GLY A 199 -4.29 -28.90 -8.57
CA GLY A 199 -3.38 -28.73 -9.71
C GLY A 199 -2.96 -27.28 -9.95
N VAL A 200 -3.20 -26.38 -8.99
CA VAL A 200 -2.83 -24.97 -9.09
C VAL A 200 -1.44 -24.76 -8.51
N LEU A 201 -0.62 -24.05 -9.27
CA LEU A 201 0.73 -23.70 -8.88
C LEU A 201 0.69 -22.52 -7.91
N CYS A 202 1.21 -22.74 -6.70
CA CYS A 202 1.38 -21.71 -5.69
C CYS A 202 2.86 -21.63 -5.31
N HIS A 203 3.41 -20.42 -5.28
CA HIS A 203 4.81 -20.21 -4.92
C HIS A 203 4.93 -19.12 -3.88
N THR A 204 5.97 -19.24 -3.05
CA THR A 204 6.35 -18.17 -2.16
C THR A 204 7.38 -17.24 -2.79
N ARG A 205 7.23 -15.94 -2.55
CA ARG A 205 8.22 -14.92 -2.91
C ARG A 205 8.95 -14.41 -1.68
N GLY A 206 10.02 -13.67 -1.95
CA GLY A 206 10.76 -12.96 -0.93
C GLY A 206 11.65 -13.89 -0.10
N SER A 207 11.90 -13.46 1.13
CA SER A 207 12.97 -14.01 1.97
C SER A 207 12.66 -15.39 2.56
N VAL A 208 11.39 -15.81 2.59
CA VAL A 208 10.95 -17.10 3.16
C VAL A 208 11.67 -18.31 2.56
N ASN A 209 12.11 -18.23 1.29
CA ASN A 209 12.90 -19.27 0.63
C ASN A 209 14.27 -19.55 1.32
N GLY A 210 14.71 -18.70 2.26
CA GLY A 210 15.89 -18.98 3.09
C GLY A 210 15.64 -19.90 4.30
N SER A 211 14.39 -20.31 4.53
CA SER A 211 13.99 -21.15 5.66
C SER A 211 13.89 -22.63 5.27
N LEU A 212 14.65 -23.47 5.97
CA LEU A 212 14.50 -24.92 5.89
C LEU A 212 13.09 -25.33 6.34
N VAL A 213 12.53 -24.69 7.37
CA VAL A 213 11.15 -24.97 7.80
C VAL A 213 10.15 -24.73 6.67
N ALA A 214 10.27 -23.61 5.94
CA ALA A 214 9.42 -23.35 4.78
C ALA A 214 9.63 -24.37 3.66
N PHE A 215 10.87 -24.77 3.39
CA PHE A 215 11.18 -25.83 2.42
C PHE A 215 10.55 -27.17 2.79
N LEU A 216 10.69 -27.62 4.04
CA LEU A 216 10.08 -28.86 4.53
C LEU A 216 8.55 -28.83 4.41
N LEU A 217 7.93 -27.68 4.66
CA LEU A 217 6.49 -27.50 4.50
C LEU A 217 6.03 -27.45 3.03
N GLY A 218 6.95 -27.47 2.06
CA GLY A 218 6.64 -27.35 0.64
C GLY A 218 6.27 -25.93 0.21
N LEU A 219 6.61 -24.94 1.03
CA LEU A 219 6.42 -23.51 0.73
C LEU A 219 7.59 -22.97 -0.11
N GLY A 220 8.81 -23.43 0.20
CA GLY A 220 10.04 -23.05 -0.49
C GLY A 220 10.25 -23.88 -1.75
N VAL A 221 10.76 -23.22 -2.81
CA VAL A 221 10.98 -23.85 -4.12
C VAL A 221 12.36 -24.51 -4.25
N VAL A 222 13.30 -24.12 -3.39
CA VAL A 222 14.71 -24.57 -3.42
C VAL A 222 15.19 -24.93 -2.03
N ASP A 223 16.18 -25.82 -1.95
CA ASP A 223 16.83 -26.19 -0.70
C ASP A 223 17.76 -25.05 -0.22
N PRO A 224 17.47 -24.41 0.92
CA PRO A 224 18.26 -23.27 1.38
C PRO A 224 19.65 -23.65 1.89
N ILE A 225 19.86 -24.90 2.33
CA ILE A 225 21.16 -25.35 2.82
C ILE A 225 22.07 -25.63 1.62
N LEU A 226 21.58 -26.38 0.65
CA LEU A 226 22.31 -26.69 -0.58
C LEU A 226 22.80 -25.42 -1.30
N HIS A 227 21.98 -24.37 -1.29
CA HIS A 227 22.29 -23.10 -1.95
C HIS A 227 22.89 -22.03 -1.02
N GLY A 228 23.19 -22.36 0.24
CA GLY A 228 23.80 -21.43 1.19
C GLY A 228 22.95 -20.18 1.50
N ILE A 229 21.63 -20.27 1.36
CA ILE A 229 20.70 -19.17 1.60
C ILE A 229 20.54 -18.98 3.11
N LEU A 230 20.59 -17.73 3.57
CA LEU A 230 20.56 -17.40 5.01
C LEU A 230 19.12 -17.27 5.52
N PHE A 231 18.79 -18.01 6.58
CA PHE A 231 17.51 -17.92 7.29
C PHE A 231 17.26 -16.53 7.88
N GLU A 232 18.31 -15.85 8.34
CA GLU A 232 18.21 -14.53 8.99
C GLU A 232 17.68 -13.43 8.08
N ARG A 233 17.74 -13.63 6.75
CA ARG A 233 17.12 -12.72 5.79
C ARG A 233 15.60 -12.75 5.89
N PHE A 234 15.05 -13.91 6.26
CA PHE A 234 13.64 -14.07 6.54
C PHE A 234 13.32 -13.63 7.97
N LEU A 235 13.88 -14.34 8.95
CA LEU A 235 13.62 -14.10 10.37
C LEU A 235 14.93 -13.89 11.12
N SER A 236 15.20 -12.63 11.46
CA SER A 236 16.37 -12.27 12.25
C SER A 236 16.01 -12.18 13.75
N PRO A 237 16.72 -12.93 14.63
CA PRO A 237 16.55 -12.80 16.07
C PRO A 237 16.77 -11.38 16.61
N ALA A 238 17.62 -10.58 15.96
CA ALA A 238 17.88 -9.20 16.36
C ALA A 238 16.65 -8.29 16.14
N ARG A 239 15.82 -8.58 15.13
CA ARG A 239 14.59 -7.82 14.87
C ARG A 239 13.53 -8.06 15.94
N LEU A 240 13.53 -9.25 16.57
CA LEU A 240 12.66 -9.58 17.71
C LEU A 240 12.85 -8.62 18.88
N LEU A 241 14.10 -8.26 19.17
CA LEU A 241 14.46 -7.36 20.27
C LEU A 241 13.94 -5.93 20.05
N THR A 242 13.68 -5.55 18.79
CA THR A 242 13.21 -4.20 18.42
C THR A 242 11.69 -4.07 18.38
N GLY A 243 10.94 -5.14 18.70
CA GLY A 243 9.47 -5.14 18.62
C GLY A 243 8.93 -5.05 17.19
N ARG A 244 9.78 -5.27 16.17
CA ARG A 244 9.43 -5.29 14.75
C ARG A 244 9.61 -6.71 14.23
N SER A 245 8.58 -7.51 14.36
CA SER A 245 8.52 -8.88 13.83
C SER A 245 7.37 -9.00 12.84
N ASP A 246 7.46 -8.21 11.77
CA ASP A 246 6.60 -8.42 10.61
C ASP A 246 7.15 -9.65 9.88
N ILE A 247 6.34 -10.72 9.88
CA ILE A 247 6.61 -11.94 9.14
C ILE A 247 5.70 -11.92 7.94
N ASP A 248 6.30 -12.05 6.76
CA ASP A 248 5.57 -12.09 5.50
C ASP A 248 5.95 -13.36 4.74
N ILE A 249 5.00 -14.28 4.63
CA ILE A 249 5.09 -15.40 3.70
C ILE A 249 4.27 -14.98 2.48
N ASP A 250 4.92 -14.25 1.58
CA ASP A 250 4.31 -13.76 0.34
C ASP A 250 3.91 -14.95 -0.54
N CYS A 251 2.61 -15.23 -0.64
CA CYS A 251 2.07 -16.33 -1.42
C CYS A 251 1.42 -15.81 -2.70
N ASP A 252 1.89 -16.29 -3.86
CA ASP A 252 1.26 -16.00 -5.14
C ASP A 252 0.63 -17.27 -5.72
N PHE A 253 -0.60 -17.12 -6.19
CA PHE A 253 -1.33 -18.10 -6.98
C PHE A 253 -2.11 -17.38 -8.08
N GLU A 254 -2.63 -18.15 -9.04
CA GLU A 254 -3.36 -17.63 -10.19
C GLU A 254 -4.58 -16.79 -9.80
N ALA A 255 -4.78 -15.66 -10.48
CA ALA A 255 -5.85 -14.72 -10.16
C ALA A 255 -7.25 -15.35 -10.26
N GLU A 256 -7.46 -16.26 -11.21
CA GLU A 256 -8.73 -16.97 -11.40
C GLU A 256 -9.05 -17.90 -10.22
N PHE A 257 -8.02 -18.51 -9.61
CA PHE A 257 -8.18 -19.41 -8.46
C PHE A 257 -8.50 -18.68 -7.15
N ARG A 258 -8.40 -17.35 -7.11
CA ARG A 258 -8.62 -16.54 -5.90
C ARG A 258 -9.99 -16.79 -5.27
N GLY A 259 -11.04 -16.92 -6.08
CA GLY A 259 -12.38 -17.20 -5.57
C GLY A 259 -12.45 -18.52 -4.80
N GLU A 260 -11.83 -19.56 -5.35
CA GLU A 260 -11.79 -20.90 -4.75
C GLU A 260 -10.94 -20.95 -3.49
N ALA A 261 -9.77 -20.30 -3.50
CA ALA A 261 -8.91 -20.16 -2.33
C ALA A 261 -9.66 -19.48 -1.17
N ILE A 262 -10.35 -18.36 -1.43
CA ILE A 262 -11.14 -17.66 -0.42
C ILE A 262 -12.29 -18.55 0.10
N ALA A 263 -13.00 -19.24 -0.80
CA ALA A 263 -14.07 -20.14 -0.42
C ALA A 263 -13.57 -21.31 0.45
N TYR A 264 -12.40 -21.87 0.13
CA TYR A 264 -11.75 -22.90 0.93
C TYR A 264 -11.41 -22.39 2.34
N LEU A 265 -10.74 -21.23 2.43
CA LEU A 265 -10.37 -20.64 3.71
C LEU A 265 -11.60 -20.35 4.57
N ARG A 266 -12.69 -19.85 3.98
CA ARG A 266 -13.95 -19.60 4.68
C ARG A 266 -14.61 -20.87 5.21
N ARG A 267 -14.69 -21.92 4.38
CA ARG A 267 -15.24 -23.21 4.81
C ARG A 267 -14.42 -23.82 5.95
N LYS A 268 -13.10 -23.64 5.93
CA LYS A 268 -12.19 -24.27 6.89
C LYS A 268 -12.01 -23.48 8.19
N TYR A 269 -11.86 -22.16 8.08
CA TYR A 269 -11.52 -21.28 9.21
C TYR A 269 -12.69 -20.41 9.69
N GLY A 270 -13.83 -20.45 8.99
CA GLY A 270 -15.04 -19.74 9.34
C GLY A 270 -15.25 -18.47 8.51
N GLU A 271 -16.50 -18.25 8.11
CA GLU A 271 -16.89 -17.12 7.25
C GLU A 271 -16.49 -15.76 7.85
N SER A 272 -16.64 -15.60 9.17
CA SER A 272 -16.32 -14.36 9.90
C SER A 272 -14.84 -14.16 10.18
N SER A 273 -14.00 -15.15 9.90
CA SER A 273 -12.55 -15.11 10.18
C SER A 273 -11.70 -14.85 8.93
N VAL A 274 -12.34 -14.72 7.77
CA VAL A 274 -11.66 -14.46 6.49
C VAL A 274 -12.25 -13.22 5.84
N CYS A 275 -11.43 -12.18 5.65
CA CYS A 275 -11.80 -10.97 4.95
C CYS A 275 -10.83 -10.65 3.81
N GLN A 276 -11.29 -9.84 2.87
CA GLN A 276 -10.44 -9.27 1.82
C GLN A 276 -10.01 -7.87 2.23
N VAL A 277 -8.77 -7.52 1.88
CA VAL A 277 -8.25 -6.18 2.07
C VAL A 277 -8.64 -5.33 0.87
N GLY A 278 -9.38 -4.24 1.11
CA GLY A 278 -9.73 -3.27 0.08
C GLY A 278 -8.54 -2.41 -0.32
N SER A 279 -8.46 -2.04 -1.60
CA SER A 279 -7.52 -1.04 -2.10
C SER A 279 -8.28 0.25 -2.41
N TYR A 280 -7.67 1.41 -2.16
CA TYR A 280 -8.23 2.70 -2.54
C TYR A 280 -7.49 3.25 -3.74
N ASN A 281 -8.24 3.57 -4.79
CA ASN A 281 -7.72 4.33 -5.90
C ASN A 281 -7.67 5.81 -5.49
N ARG A 282 -6.54 6.46 -5.75
CA ARG A 282 -6.44 7.92 -5.66
C ARG A 282 -6.62 8.50 -7.06
N LEU A 283 -7.26 9.66 -7.15
CA LEU A 283 -7.25 10.46 -8.38
C LEU A 283 -5.79 10.83 -8.68
N GLN A 284 -5.19 10.07 -9.59
CA GLN A 284 -3.88 10.42 -10.12
C GLN A 284 -4.02 11.64 -11.03
N LEU A 285 -2.95 12.42 -11.15
CA LEU A 285 -2.85 13.64 -11.95
C LEU A 285 -3.69 13.61 -13.24
N ARG A 286 -3.47 12.56 -14.02
CA ARG A 286 -4.11 12.34 -15.31
C ARG A 286 -5.62 12.09 -15.23
N ALA A 287 -6.07 11.29 -14.27
CA ALA A 287 -7.50 11.03 -14.05
C ALA A 287 -8.22 12.31 -13.61
N GLY A 288 -7.56 13.11 -12.76
CA GLY A 288 -8.06 14.41 -12.31
C GLY A 288 -8.30 15.40 -13.47
N ILE A 289 -7.32 15.57 -14.37
CA ILE A 289 -7.47 16.46 -15.54
C ILE A 289 -8.64 16.01 -16.43
N LYS A 290 -8.75 14.70 -16.69
CA LYS A 290 -9.78 14.14 -17.57
C LYS A 290 -11.20 14.27 -16.98
N ASP A 291 -11.36 14.01 -15.69
CA ASP A 291 -12.67 14.07 -15.05
C ASP A 291 -13.16 15.52 -14.92
N MET A 292 -12.27 16.47 -14.60
CA MET A 292 -12.61 17.90 -14.57
C MET A 292 -13.02 18.43 -15.95
N ALA A 293 -12.34 18.00 -17.02
CA ALA A 293 -12.70 18.39 -18.38
C ALA A 293 -14.07 17.85 -18.83
N ARG A 294 -14.62 16.80 -18.18
CA ARG A 294 -15.94 16.23 -18.50
C ARG A 294 -17.10 16.91 -17.78
N ILE A 295 -16.92 17.31 -16.52
CA ILE A 295 -18.00 17.82 -15.66
C ILE A 295 -18.68 19.08 -16.24
N GLU A 296 -17.93 19.95 -16.92
CA GLU A 296 -18.46 21.20 -17.49
C GLU A 296 -19.25 21.03 -18.80
N HIS A 297 -19.31 19.82 -19.36
CA HIS A 297 -20.14 19.55 -20.55
C HIS A 297 -21.62 19.35 -20.21
N GLU A 298 -21.96 18.96 -18.97
CA GLU A 298 -23.35 18.67 -18.58
C GLU A 298 -24.07 19.87 -17.93
N THR A 299 -23.33 20.85 -17.40
CA THR A 299 -23.89 22.05 -16.75
C THR A 299 -24.17 23.23 -17.69
N SER A 300 -23.88 23.08 -19.00
CA SER A 300 -24.15 24.12 -20.02
C SER A 300 -25.41 23.81 -20.83
N GLY A 301 -26.51 23.49 -20.15
CA GLY A 301 -27.85 23.26 -20.72
C GLY A 301 -28.85 24.31 -20.25
#